data_AF-A0A7V9KJ34-F1
#
_entry.id   AF-A0A7V9KJ34-F1
#
_cell.length_a   1.000
_cell.length_b   1.000
_cell.length_c   1.000
_cell.angle_alpha   90.00
_cell.angle_beta   90.00
_cell.angle_gamma   90.00
#
_symmetry.space_group_name_H-M   'P 1'
#
loop_
_entity.id
_entity.type
_entity.pdbx_description
1 polymer ?
#
loop_
_entity_poly.entity_id
_entity_poly.type
_entity_poly.pdbx_seq_one_letter_code
_entity_poly.pdbx_strand_id
1 'polypeptide(L)'
;MCSTGGHAGEVDCGERSSTVGVMPSWRLSDRTLELAQPIGAGIVNVTTDSMYEGARSGTPERAVIDGLALVEAGFDMLDVGAVAARSGPAVSPENEAAQLVPAITGLAGRAEVPVSADTFQPEVAVAAARAGAAAINDIGGGGDAMLEAVAETGCGYVLMHLEGPPRQDRARPGYDDVVERLKA
;
A
#
# COMPACT_ATOMS: atom_id res chain seq x y z
N MET A 1 -55.56 -22.44 -42.71
CA MET A 1 -55.99 -21.91 -41.40
C MET A 1 -54.82 -21.16 -40.79
N CYS A 2 -55.08 -19.91 -40.39
CA CYS A 2 -54.13 -19.04 -39.71
C CYS A 2 -53.50 -19.73 -38.48
N SER A 3 -52.21 -19.47 -38.23
CA SER A 3 -51.84 -18.72 -37.03
C SER A 3 -50.41 -18.19 -37.17
N THR A 4 -50.36 -16.86 -37.15
CA THR A 4 -49.25 -15.95 -36.94
C THR A 4 -48.52 -16.19 -35.61
N GLY A 5 -47.25 -15.79 -35.55
CA GLY A 5 -46.65 -15.29 -34.30
C GLY A 5 -45.25 -15.80 -34.00
N GLY A 6 -44.23 -15.08 -34.46
CA GLY A 6 -42.85 -15.24 -34.00
C GLY A 6 -42.08 -13.96 -34.29
N HIS A 7 -42.11 -13.01 -33.35
CA HIS A 7 -41.29 -11.81 -33.38
C HIS A 7 -39.81 -12.20 -33.47
N ALA A 8 -39.15 -11.80 -34.57
CA ALA A 8 -37.71 -11.63 -34.57
C ALA A 8 -37.42 -10.43 -33.66
N GLY A 9 -37.03 -10.72 -32.42
CA GLY A 9 -36.44 -9.72 -31.54
C GLY A 9 -35.06 -9.40 -32.07
N GLU A 10 -34.96 -8.30 -32.81
CA GLU A 10 -33.71 -7.64 -33.12
C GLU A 10 -33.08 -7.23 -31.78
N VAL A 11 -31.95 -7.84 -31.45
CA VAL A 11 -31.17 -7.45 -30.29
C VAL A 11 -30.55 -6.11 -30.66
N ASP A 12 -31.17 -5.03 -30.18
CA ASP A 12 -30.56 -3.70 -30.21
C ASP A 12 -29.29 -3.77 -29.37
N CYS A 13 -28.17 -4.00 -30.05
CA CYS A 13 -26.83 -3.81 -29.52
C CYS A 13 -26.65 -2.31 -29.33
N GLY A 14 -27.29 -1.77 -28.29
CA GLY A 14 -27.19 -0.38 -27.90
C GLY A 14 -25.73 0.01 -27.94
N GLU A 15 -25.42 1.01 -28.77
CA GLU A 15 -24.11 1.60 -28.87
C GLU A 15 -23.68 1.97 -27.45
N ARG A 16 -22.70 1.22 -26.91
CA ARG A 16 -22.03 1.61 -25.68
C ARG A 16 -21.35 2.93 -26.00
N SER A 17 -22.04 4.03 -25.68
CA SER A 17 -21.50 5.36 -25.61
C SER A 17 -20.15 5.25 -24.92
N SER A 18 -19.08 5.43 -25.69
CA SER A 18 -17.71 5.47 -25.20
C SER A 18 -17.53 6.78 -24.45
N THR A 19 -18.11 6.87 -23.26
CA THR A 19 -17.46 7.64 -22.21
C THR A 19 -16.11 6.97 -22.03
N VAL A 20 -15.04 7.69 -22.36
CA VAL A 20 -13.70 7.36 -21.87
C VAL A 20 -13.84 7.39 -20.35
N GLY A 21 -14.12 6.23 -19.75
CA GLY A 21 -14.11 6.10 -18.30
C GLY A 21 -12.73 6.51 -17.86
N VAL A 22 -12.65 7.50 -16.97
CA VAL A 22 -11.39 7.92 -16.36
C VAL A 22 -10.75 6.65 -15.80
N MET A 23 -9.63 6.23 -16.37
CA MET A 23 -8.91 5.07 -15.86
C MET A 23 -8.50 5.42 -14.43
N PRO A 24 -8.81 4.56 -13.44
CA PRO A 24 -8.42 4.85 -12.08
C PRO A 24 -6.91 4.96 -12.04
N SER A 25 -6.39 6.09 -11.62
CA SER A 25 -4.96 6.34 -11.51
C SER A 25 -4.63 6.83 -10.11
N TRP A 26 -3.45 6.46 -9.64
CA TRP A 26 -2.95 6.82 -8.33
C TRP A 26 -1.70 7.67 -8.46
N ARG A 27 -1.81 8.94 -8.08
CA ARG A 27 -0.70 9.88 -8.09
C ARG A 27 0.20 9.63 -6.87
N LEU A 28 1.47 9.38 -7.16
CA LEU A 28 2.57 9.27 -6.21
C LEU A 28 3.41 10.56 -6.26
N SER A 29 4.42 10.67 -5.39
CA SER A 29 5.30 11.86 -5.39
C SER A 29 6.17 11.96 -6.66
N ASP A 30 6.56 10.83 -7.26
CA ASP A 30 7.47 10.77 -8.40
C ASP A 30 6.81 10.38 -9.73
N ARG A 31 5.63 9.75 -9.70
CA ARG A 31 4.93 9.22 -10.88
C ARG A 31 3.43 9.06 -10.66
N THR A 32 2.73 8.55 -11.66
CA THR A 32 1.33 8.11 -11.54
C THR A 32 1.25 6.63 -11.94
N LEU A 33 0.56 5.84 -11.13
CA LEU A 33 0.27 4.44 -11.43
C LEU A 33 -1.10 4.32 -12.06
N GLU A 34 -1.20 3.60 -13.18
CA GLU A 34 -2.47 3.24 -13.79
C GLU A 34 -3.02 1.99 -13.12
N LEU A 35 -4.21 2.08 -12.55
CA LEU A 35 -4.89 1.00 -11.82
C LEU A 35 -5.98 0.34 -12.66
N ALA A 36 -5.87 0.45 -13.99
CA ALA A 36 -6.77 -0.22 -14.93
C ALA A 36 -6.71 -1.75 -14.84
N GLN A 37 -5.59 -2.28 -14.36
CA GLN A 37 -5.40 -3.68 -13.98
C GLN A 37 -4.86 -3.73 -12.54
N PRO A 38 -5.05 -4.85 -11.83
CA PRO A 38 -4.42 -5.04 -10.52
C PRO A 38 -2.90 -4.92 -10.65
N ILE A 39 -2.30 -4.20 -9.70
CA ILE A 39 -0.85 -4.10 -9.56
C ILE A 39 -0.37 -4.99 -8.41
N GLY A 40 0.83 -5.53 -8.52
CA GLY A 40 1.49 -6.31 -7.48
C GLY A 40 2.40 -5.43 -6.61
N ALA A 41 2.17 -5.42 -5.30
CA ALA A 41 3.08 -4.84 -4.33
C ALA A 41 3.97 -5.93 -3.70
N GLY A 42 5.29 -5.81 -3.88
CA GLY A 42 6.29 -6.69 -3.30
C GLY A 42 6.65 -6.26 -1.89
N ILE A 43 6.41 -7.12 -0.90
CA ILE A 43 6.66 -6.79 0.52
C ILE A 43 8.13 -7.00 0.87
N VAL A 44 8.79 -5.97 1.38
CA VAL A 44 10.18 -5.99 1.85
C VAL A 44 10.21 -5.69 3.35
N ASN A 45 10.56 -6.69 4.16
CA ASN A 45 10.67 -6.53 5.61
C ASN A 45 12.13 -6.36 6.03
N VAL A 46 12.51 -5.16 6.46
CA VAL A 46 13.86 -4.85 6.97
C VAL A 46 14.13 -5.53 8.32
N THR A 47 13.05 -5.90 9.04
CA THR A 47 13.08 -6.38 10.43
C THR A 47 13.94 -7.65 10.63
N THR A 48 14.57 -7.75 11.80
CA THR A 48 15.11 -9.02 12.34
C THR A 48 14.04 -9.88 13.03
N ASP A 49 12.88 -9.29 13.36
CA ASP A 49 11.81 -9.91 14.17
C ASP A 49 10.54 -10.16 13.32
N SER A 50 10.51 -11.23 12.51
CA SER A 50 9.28 -11.66 11.83
C SER A 50 9.13 -13.18 11.60
N MET A 51 7.87 -13.60 11.42
CA MET A 51 7.33 -14.96 11.60
C MET A 51 7.85 -16.03 10.60
N TYR A 52 8.59 -15.66 9.55
CA TYR A 52 9.11 -16.59 8.54
C TYR A 52 10.60 -16.35 8.27
N GLU A 53 11.44 -17.38 8.48
CA GLU A 53 12.90 -17.28 8.36
C GLU A 53 13.40 -16.97 6.93
N GLY A 54 12.63 -17.36 5.89
CA GLY A 54 13.03 -17.18 4.49
C GLY A 54 12.73 -15.82 3.85
N ALA A 55 12.00 -14.93 4.55
CA ALA A 55 11.58 -13.62 4.03
C ALA A 55 12.27 -12.44 4.74
N ARG A 56 13.38 -12.71 5.44
CA ARG A 56 14.09 -11.70 6.23
C ARG A 56 15.23 -11.10 5.44
N SER A 57 15.18 -9.78 5.33
CA SER A 57 16.36 -9.03 4.98
C SER A 57 17.30 -8.88 6.19
N GLY A 58 16.75 -8.52 7.36
CA GLY A 58 17.51 -8.41 8.61
C GLY A 58 18.49 -7.23 8.69
N THR A 59 18.88 -6.64 7.56
CA THR A 59 19.60 -5.38 7.46
C THR A 59 19.05 -4.55 6.30
N PRO A 60 19.25 -3.22 6.30
CA PRO A 60 18.86 -2.37 5.17
C PRO A 60 19.51 -2.79 3.85
N GLU A 61 20.78 -3.20 3.86
CA GLU A 61 21.51 -3.63 2.65
C GLU A 61 20.87 -4.86 2.03
N ARG A 62 20.44 -5.81 2.87
CA ARG A 62 19.76 -6.99 2.40
C ARG A 62 18.35 -6.66 1.91
N ALA A 63 17.67 -5.68 2.50
CA ALA A 63 16.35 -5.24 2.07
C ALA A 63 16.37 -4.67 0.65
N VAL A 64 17.47 -3.98 0.33
CA VAL A 64 17.72 -3.52 -1.04
C VAL A 64 17.88 -4.70 -2.01
N ILE A 65 18.64 -5.73 -1.62
CA ILE A 65 18.84 -6.93 -2.47
C ILE A 65 17.51 -7.66 -2.69
N ASP A 66 16.75 -7.93 -1.62
CA ASP A 66 15.50 -8.66 -1.71
C ASP A 66 14.43 -7.84 -2.48
N GLY A 67 14.38 -6.53 -2.27
CA GLY A 67 13.50 -5.63 -3.01
C GLY A 67 13.78 -5.64 -4.51
N LEU A 68 15.05 -5.56 -4.92
CA LEU A 68 15.41 -5.65 -6.35
C LEU A 68 15.07 -7.01 -6.96
N ALA A 69 15.20 -8.10 -6.20
CA ALA A 69 14.77 -9.43 -6.66
C ALA A 69 13.25 -9.50 -6.88
N LEU A 70 12.44 -8.78 -6.08
CA LEU A 70 10.99 -8.67 -6.31
C LEU A 70 10.69 -7.86 -7.58
N VAL A 71 11.46 -6.80 -7.86
CA VAL A 71 11.34 -6.08 -9.13
C VAL A 71 11.63 -7.00 -10.32
N GLU A 72 12.71 -7.80 -10.25
CA GLU A 72 13.04 -8.79 -11.28
C GLU A 72 11.95 -9.87 -11.44
N ALA A 73 11.25 -10.21 -10.36
CA ALA A 73 10.12 -11.13 -10.37
C ALA A 73 8.82 -10.53 -10.96
N GLY A 74 8.83 -9.22 -11.28
CA GLY A 74 7.72 -8.54 -11.96
C GLY A 74 6.71 -7.87 -11.03
N PHE A 75 7.08 -7.53 -9.79
CA PHE A 75 6.24 -6.68 -8.94
C PHE A 75 6.25 -5.22 -9.44
N ASP A 76 5.09 -4.57 -9.42
CA ASP A 76 4.88 -3.22 -9.94
C ASP A 76 5.23 -2.11 -8.94
N MET A 77 5.37 -2.46 -7.66
CA MET A 77 5.80 -1.57 -6.59
C MET A 77 6.42 -2.36 -5.44
N LEU A 78 7.16 -1.68 -4.57
CA LEU A 78 7.66 -2.25 -3.33
C LEU A 78 6.97 -1.61 -2.12
N ASP A 79 6.67 -2.40 -1.08
CA ASP A 79 6.17 -1.92 0.21
C ASP A 79 7.18 -2.31 1.29
N VAL A 80 7.84 -1.30 1.86
CA VAL A 80 9.00 -1.49 2.73
C VAL A 80 8.63 -1.16 4.16
N GLY A 81 8.71 -2.17 5.04
CA GLY A 81 8.41 -2.04 6.46
C GLY A 81 9.61 -2.39 7.33
N ALA A 82 9.84 -1.58 8.37
CA ALA A 82 10.88 -1.82 9.39
C ALA A 82 10.31 -2.26 10.75
N VAL A 83 9.00 -2.23 10.91
CA VAL A 83 8.29 -2.66 12.12
C VAL A 83 7.19 -3.62 11.72
N ALA A 84 7.11 -4.77 12.39
CA ALA A 84 6.06 -5.73 12.10
C ALA A 84 4.67 -5.18 12.46
N ALA A 85 3.65 -5.42 11.64
CA ALA A 85 2.27 -5.02 11.95
C ALA A 85 1.67 -5.78 13.16
N ARG A 86 2.20 -6.97 13.50
CA ARG A 86 1.73 -7.77 14.64
C ARG A 86 2.04 -7.08 15.97
N SER A 87 1.33 -7.51 17.02
CA SER A 87 1.60 -7.06 18.38
C SER A 87 3.04 -7.34 18.82
N GLY A 88 3.55 -6.46 19.66
CA GLY A 88 4.92 -6.55 20.15
C GLY A 88 5.34 -5.30 20.89
N PRO A 89 6.59 -5.25 21.38
CA PRO A 89 7.10 -4.08 22.08
C PRO A 89 7.01 -2.83 21.22
N ALA A 90 6.83 -1.68 21.85
CA ALA A 90 6.88 -0.40 21.15
C ALA A 90 8.26 -0.19 20.53
N VAL A 91 8.29 0.33 19.30
CA VAL A 91 9.51 0.75 18.60
C VAL A 91 9.45 2.26 18.50
N SER A 92 10.54 2.93 18.89
CA SER A 92 10.59 4.39 18.80
C SER A 92 10.72 4.83 17.33
N PRO A 93 10.19 6.01 16.95
CA PRO A 93 10.34 6.55 15.60
C PRO A 93 11.80 6.58 15.13
N GLU A 94 12.74 6.89 16.01
CA GLU A 94 14.17 6.93 15.68
C GLU A 94 14.72 5.55 15.31
N ASN A 95 14.34 4.52 16.07
CA ASN A 95 14.79 3.15 15.82
C ASN A 95 14.17 2.57 14.53
N GLU A 96 12.92 2.88 14.27
CA GLU A 96 12.25 2.51 13.02
C GLU A 96 12.90 3.20 11.82
N ALA A 97 13.06 4.53 11.90
CA ALA A 97 13.70 5.32 10.84
C ALA A 97 15.14 4.86 10.56
N ALA A 98 15.92 4.49 11.59
CA ALA A 98 17.28 4.00 11.45
C ALA A 98 17.39 2.73 10.58
N GLN A 99 16.32 1.94 10.49
CA GLN A 99 16.26 0.74 9.64
C GLN A 99 15.57 1.05 8.30
N LEU A 100 14.46 1.79 8.34
CA LEU A 100 13.63 2.04 7.17
C LEU A 100 14.28 2.98 6.16
N VAL A 101 14.83 4.11 6.63
CA VAL A 101 15.37 5.17 5.77
C VAL A 101 16.54 4.68 4.91
N PRO A 102 17.54 3.93 5.43
CA PRO A 102 18.62 3.42 4.59
C PRO A 102 18.13 2.40 3.54
N ALA A 103 17.13 1.57 3.88
CA ALA A 103 16.55 0.61 2.94
C ALA A 103 15.83 1.33 1.79
N ILE A 104 14.99 2.32 2.12
CA ILE A 104 14.31 3.16 1.13
C ILE A 104 15.32 3.91 0.28
N THR A 105 16.32 4.57 0.88
CA THR A 105 17.38 5.28 0.14
C THR A 105 18.10 4.36 -0.84
N GLY A 106 18.38 3.12 -0.44
CA GLY A 106 19.08 2.16 -1.28
C GLY A 106 18.22 1.58 -2.41
N LEU A 107 16.89 1.60 -2.27
CA LEU A 107 15.95 1.20 -3.32
C LEU A 107 15.59 2.39 -4.22
N ALA A 108 15.41 3.57 -3.65
CA ALA A 108 15.10 4.81 -4.35
C ALA A 108 16.24 5.14 -5.33
N GLY A 109 15.94 5.11 -6.62
CA GLY A 109 16.91 5.33 -7.71
C GLY A 109 17.58 4.07 -8.25
N ARG A 110 17.34 2.90 -7.64
CA ARG A 110 17.78 1.58 -8.16
C ARG A 110 16.61 0.70 -8.59
N ALA A 111 15.50 0.75 -7.86
CA ALA A 111 14.26 0.14 -8.27
C ALA A 111 13.62 0.96 -9.40
N GLU A 112 13.25 0.31 -10.49
CA GLU A 112 12.53 0.96 -11.61
C GLU A 112 11.05 1.22 -11.26
N VAL A 113 10.56 0.61 -10.18
CA VAL A 113 9.20 0.71 -9.64
C VAL A 113 9.14 1.62 -8.40
N PRO A 114 7.98 2.23 -8.09
CA PRO A 114 7.85 3.07 -6.90
C PRO A 114 8.00 2.27 -5.61
N VAL A 115 8.52 2.95 -4.59
CA VAL A 115 8.73 2.40 -3.25
C VAL A 115 7.76 3.08 -2.29
N SER A 116 6.95 2.29 -1.60
CA SER A 116 6.11 2.75 -0.49
C SER A 116 6.75 2.43 0.86
N ALA A 117 6.49 3.28 1.84
CA ALA A 117 6.93 3.11 3.21
C ALA A 117 5.76 2.65 4.08
N ASP A 118 5.85 1.45 4.64
CA ASP A 118 4.90 0.92 5.64
C ASP A 118 5.30 1.46 7.02
N THR A 119 4.55 2.48 7.47
CA THR A 119 4.74 3.09 8.79
C THR A 119 3.47 3.78 9.27
N PHE A 120 3.23 3.70 10.58
CA PHE A 120 2.17 4.43 11.28
C PHE A 120 2.71 5.60 12.13
N GLN A 121 4.01 5.90 12.03
CA GLN A 121 4.66 6.99 12.77
C GLN A 121 4.81 8.22 11.85
N PRO A 122 4.19 9.38 12.17
CA PRO A 122 4.23 10.56 11.31
C PRO A 122 5.65 11.06 10.99
N GLU A 123 6.55 11.07 11.97
CA GLU A 123 7.93 11.54 11.76
C GLU A 123 8.72 10.60 10.85
N VAL A 124 8.43 9.29 10.91
CA VAL A 124 9.03 8.27 10.04
C VAL A 124 8.49 8.43 8.62
N ALA A 125 7.20 8.70 8.43
CA ALA A 125 6.61 8.94 7.12
C ALA A 125 7.30 10.12 6.40
N VAL A 126 7.52 11.24 7.11
CA VAL A 126 8.26 12.39 6.56
C VAL A 126 9.72 12.02 6.22
N ALA A 127 10.39 11.29 7.11
CA ALA A 127 11.78 10.86 6.88
C ALA A 127 11.89 9.91 5.68
N ALA A 128 10.97 8.97 5.53
CA ALA A 128 10.90 8.02 4.43
C ALA A 128 10.61 8.72 3.09
N ALA A 129 9.69 9.69 3.07
CA ALA A 129 9.43 10.50 1.88
C ALA A 129 10.69 11.27 1.43
N ARG A 130 11.41 11.90 2.38
CA ARG A 130 12.69 12.57 2.09
C ARG A 130 13.77 11.61 1.58
N ALA A 131 13.70 10.34 1.96
CA ALA A 131 14.59 9.28 1.49
C ALA A 131 14.24 8.75 0.08
N GLY A 132 13.09 9.15 -0.47
CA GLY A 132 12.64 8.78 -1.82
C GLY A 132 11.44 7.84 -1.86
N ALA A 133 10.70 7.65 -0.76
CA ALA A 133 9.42 6.96 -0.82
C ALA A 133 8.41 7.73 -1.69
N ALA A 134 7.72 7.01 -2.56
CA ALA A 134 6.70 7.51 -3.47
C ALA A 134 5.29 7.52 -2.85
N ALA A 135 5.07 6.63 -1.88
CA ALA A 135 3.83 6.50 -1.12
C ALA A 135 4.10 6.17 0.35
N ILE A 136 3.12 6.49 1.21
CA ILE A 136 3.07 6.08 2.62
C ILE A 136 1.92 5.09 2.78
N ASN A 137 2.21 3.92 3.34
CA ASN A 137 1.23 2.90 3.70
C ASN A 137 1.04 2.92 5.22
N ASP A 138 -0.11 3.42 5.68
CA ASP A 138 -0.40 3.62 7.09
C ASP A 138 -1.44 2.62 7.61
N ILE A 139 -0.95 1.64 8.38
CA ILE A 139 -1.78 0.67 9.07
C ILE A 139 -2.52 1.24 10.30
N GLY A 140 -2.19 2.46 10.72
CA GLY A 140 -2.69 3.12 11.92
C GLY A 140 -4.03 3.84 11.75
N GLY A 141 -4.55 3.96 10.53
CA GLY A 141 -5.89 4.51 10.26
C GLY A 141 -5.96 6.02 10.10
N GLY A 142 -4.83 6.71 9.88
CA GLY A 142 -4.82 8.12 9.47
C GLY A 142 -5.29 9.11 10.52
N GLY A 143 -4.60 9.17 11.66
CA GLY A 143 -4.79 10.25 12.64
C GLY A 143 -4.30 11.61 12.11
N ASP A 144 -4.79 12.71 12.70
CA ASP A 144 -4.50 14.09 12.26
C ASP A 144 -3.02 14.36 11.99
N ALA A 145 -2.14 13.95 12.92
CA ALA A 145 -0.69 14.13 12.77
C ALA A 145 -0.11 13.36 11.57
N MET A 146 -0.63 12.18 11.26
CA MET A 146 -0.21 11.41 10.08
C MET A 146 -0.70 12.09 8.79
N LEU A 147 -1.95 12.55 8.78
CA LEU A 147 -2.51 13.25 7.61
C LEU A 147 -1.77 14.56 7.33
N GLU A 148 -1.45 15.34 8.37
CA GLU A 148 -0.61 16.54 8.27
C GLU A 148 0.78 16.20 7.73
N ALA A 149 1.44 15.19 8.29
CA ALA A 149 2.75 14.73 7.85
C ALA A 149 2.75 14.32 6.37
N VAL A 150 1.79 13.48 5.95
CA VAL A 150 1.72 12.99 4.57
C VAL A 150 1.39 14.13 3.59
N ALA A 151 0.53 15.08 3.97
CA ALA A 151 0.22 16.24 3.14
C ALA A 151 1.47 17.08 2.78
N GLU A 152 2.46 17.15 3.68
CA GLU A 152 3.73 17.87 3.43
C GLU A 152 4.64 17.14 2.42
N THR A 153 4.49 15.83 2.28
CA THR A 153 5.40 15.01 1.46
C THR A 153 5.06 14.98 -0.02
N GLY A 154 3.79 15.16 -0.36
CA GLY A 154 3.27 14.93 -1.72
C GLY A 154 3.26 13.45 -2.16
N CYS A 155 3.54 12.51 -1.24
CA CYS A 155 3.44 11.08 -1.49
C CYS A 155 1.99 10.65 -1.71
N GLY A 156 1.81 9.53 -2.43
CA GLY A 156 0.54 8.79 -2.37
C GLY A 156 0.29 8.28 -0.95
N TYR A 157 -0.97 8.02 -0.60
CA TYR A 157 -1.33 7.57 0.75
C TYR A 157 -2.27 6.38 0.70
N VAL A 158 -1.93 5.32 1.44
CA VAL A 158 -2.80 4.19 1.71
C VAL A 158 -3.25 4.28 3.17
N LEU A 159 -4.55 4.43 3.37
CA LEU A 159 -5.18 4.45 4.69
C LEU A 159 -5.82 3.08 4.94
N MET A 160 -5.37 2.38 5.97
CA MET A 160 -5.95 1.10 6.37
C MET A 160 -6.90 1.28 7.57
N HIS A 161 -8.04 0.59 7.56
CA HIS A 161 -8.88 0.52 8.74
C HIS A 161 -8.23 -0.36 9.83
N LEU A 162 -8.17 0.16 11.05
CA LEU A 162 -7.70 -0.55 12.23
C LEU A 162 -8.53 -0.18 13.45
N GLU A 163 -9.07 -1.17 14.17
CA GLU A 163 -9.77 -0.91 15.43
C GLU A 163 -8.84 -0.86 16.63
N GLY A 164 -8.57 0.35 17.10
CA GLY A 164 -7.64 0.60 18.19
C GLY A 164 -6.20 0.70 17.70
N PRO A 165 -5.25 0.99 18.61
CA PRO A 165 -3.88 1.33 18.25
C PRO A 165 -3.12 0.18 17.55
N PRO A 166 -2.14 0.51 16.70
CA PRO A 166 -1.24 -0.47 16.11
C PRO A 166 -0.42 -1.20 17.20
N ARG A 167 0.00 -2.43 16.87
CA ARG A 167 0.86 -3.29 17.71
C ARG A 167 0.35 -3.65 19.11
N GLN A 168 -0.94 -3.44 19.40
CA GLN A 168 -1.55 -3.95 20.63
C GLN A 168 -2.35 -5.22 20.38
N ASP A 169 -2.30 -6.14 21.34
CA ASP A 169 -3.20 -7.29 21.37
C ASP A 169 -4.63 -6.79 21.55
N ARG A 170 -5.54 -7.34 20.77
CA ARG A 170 -6.95 -7.00 20.81
C ARG A 170 -7.80 -8.24 20.65
N ALA A 171 -8.95 -8.25 21.31
CA ALA A 171 -9.96 -9.26 21.04
C ALA A 171 -10.45 -9.11 19.60
N ARG A 172 -10.84 -10.22 18.97
CA ARG A 172 -11.47 -10.17 17.65
C ARG A 172 -12.74 -9.33 17.77
N PRO A 173 -12.88 -8.23 17.00
CA PRO A 173 -14.07 -7.42 17.07
C PRO A 173 -15.27 -8.16 16.47
N GLY A 174 -16.44 -7.94 17.08
CA GLY A 174 -17.72 -8.42 16.58
C GLY A 174 -18.43 -7.27 15.87
N TYR A 175 -18.72 -7.44 14.58
CA TYR A 175 -19.55 -6.52 13.82
C TYR A 175 -20.82 -7.24 13.39
N ASP A 176 -21.96 -6.55 13.51
CA ASP A 176 -23.19 -7.00 12.86
C ASP A 176 -23.08 -6.80 11.34
N ASP A 177 -22.51 -5.65 10.92
CA ASP A 177 -22.18 -5.34 9.54
C ASP A 177 -20.85 -4.57 9.47
N VAL A 178 -19.81 -5.20 8.89
CA VAL A 178 -18.47 -4.60 8.76
C VAL A 178 -18.44 -3.46 7.74
N VAL A 179 -19.29 -3.50 6.70
CA VAL A 179 -19.31 -2.47 5.65
C VAL A 179 -19.91 -1.19 6.19
N GLU A 180 -21.04 -1.28 6.90
CA GLU A 180 -21.63 -0.11 7.55
C GLU A 180 -20.72 0.42 8.67
N ARG A 181 -20.03 -0.46 9.40
CA ARG A 181 -19.01 -0.05 10.37
C ARG A 181 -17.87 0.76 9.74
N LEU A 182 -17.41 0.40 8.54
CA LEU A 182 -16.31 1.08 7.84
C LEU A 182 -16.72 2.44 7.24
N LYS A 183 -18.01 2.65 6.97
CA LYS A 183 -18.54 3.91 6.42
C LYS A 183 -18.81 4.97 7.49
N ALA A 184 -19.02 4.54 8.74
CA ALA A 184 -19.38 5.39 9.87
C ALA A 184 -18.16 6.13 10.45
#